data_AF-A0A9X1MYY7-F1
#
_entry.id   AF-A0A9X1MYY7-F1
#
_cell.length_a   1.000
_cell.length_b   1.000
_cell.length_c   1.000
_cell.angle_alpha   90.00
_cell.angle_beta   90.00
_cell.angle_gamma   90.00
#
_symmetry.space_group_name_H-M   'P 1'
#
loop_
_entity.id
_entity.type
_entity.pdbx_description
1 polymer ?
#
loop_
_entity_poly.entity_id
_entity_poly.type
_entity_poly.pdbx_seq_one_letter_code
_entity_poly.pdbx_strand_id
1 'polypeptide(L)'
;MKRNRLVGINLFVIAIVILAGWLIWQFLFPVPVAKWVFYGEKPSELRGYTYPPAKNSADGKLEPKPEIPAGDGALLTLWPDTKRCTLTVKSGQENISVTRFRESSPEVVQVEYIDESGMPTALYVQLNYGVSFWTYPDPNITNDFIGWKFDNLAGKALPIRFRGEAMIKRVIDGTQYKHQTNGHWLYEKYHDGEVLESKEFSTLPVANSEQNRQAELVLIDQADQWLSETLQDLSDTLSVPIPDQWLSTNNDPCQSVNTDM
;
A
#
# COMPACT_ATOMS: atom_id res chain seq x y z
N MET A 1 -7.20 13.41 -56.71
CA MET A 1 -8.09 13.56 -55.52
C MET A 1 -8.98 12.35 -55.20
N LYS A 2 -9.56 11.62 -56.17
CA LYS A 2 -10.48 10.48 -55.88
C LYS A 2 -9.82 9.24 -55.23
N ARG A 3 -8.59 8.91 -55.61
CA ARG A 3 -7.87 7.71 -55.11
C ARG A 3 -7.51 7.82 -53.62
N ASN A 4 -7.09 8.99 -53.15
CA ASN A 4 -6.78 9.22 -51.73
C ASN A 4 -8.03 9.21 -50.83
N ARG A 5 -9.19 9.67 -51.34
CA ARG A 5 -10.48 9.53 -50.63
C ARG A 5 -10.92 8.08 -50.50
N LEU A 6 -10.77 7.26 -51.54
CA LEU A 6 -11.15 5.85 -51.52
C LEU A 6 -10.27 5.03 -50.55
N VAL A 7 -8.96 5.30 -50.52
CA VAL A 7 -8.02 4.67 -49.57
C VAL A 7 -8.30 5.09 -48.13
N GLY A 8 -8.62 6.37 -47.89
CA GLY A 8 -9.00 6.86 -46.56
C GLY A 8 -10.29 6.24 -46.02
N ILE A 9 -11.31 6.04 -46.88
CA ILE A 9 -12.57 5.39 -46.49
C ILE A 9 -12.34 3.91 -46.15
N ASN A 10 -11.53 3.18 -46.93
CA ASN A 10 -11.23 1.77 -46.65
C ASN A 10 -10.45 1.59 -45.34
N LEU A 11 -9.47 2.46 -45.05
CA LEU A 11 -8.74 2.43 -43.78
C LEU A 11 -9.64 2.72 -42.58
N PHE A 12 -10.60 3.64 -42.72
CA PHE A 12 -11.54 3.99 -41.66
C PHE A 12 -12.50 2.84 -41.33
N VAL A 13 -13.01 2.13 -42.35
CA VAL A 13 -13.87 0.96 -42.14
C VAL A 13 -13.12 -0.18 -41.46
N ILE A 14 -11.87 -0.45 -41.87
CA ILE A 14 -11.01 -1.46 -41.23
C ILE A 14 -10.76 -1.10 -39.76
N ALA A 15 -10.47 0.17 -39.46
CA ALA A 15 -10.27 0.65 -38.10
C ALA A 15 -11.52 0.44 -37.23
N ILE A 16 -12.72 0.72 -37.75
CA ILE A 16 -13.99 0.49 -37.03
C ILE A 16 -14.19 -0.99 -36.74
N VAL A 17 -13.94 -1.88 -37.72
CA VAL A 17 -14.11 -3.33 -37.53
C VAL A 17 -13.13 -3.87 -36.49
N ILE A 18 -11.87 -3.43 -36.50
CA ILE A 18 -10.87 -3.80 -35.50
C ILE A 18 -11.28 -3.29 -34.12
N LEU A 19 -11.71 -2.03 -34.01
CA LEU A 19 -12.11 -1.43 -32.74
C LEU A 19 -13.36 -2.10 -32.17
N ALA A 20 -14.37 -2.37 -33.00
CA ALA A 20 -15.58 -3.07 -32.60
C ALA A 20 -15.27 -4.52 -32.17
N GLY A 21 -14.42 -5.23 -32.92
CA GLY A 21 -13.96 -6.57 -32.56
C GLY A 21 -13.22 -6.59 -31.24
N TRP A 22 -12.32 -5.61 -31.01
CA TRP A 22 -11.59 -5.46 -29.75
C TRP A 22 -12.52 -5.15 -28.57
N LEU A 23 -13.49 -4.24 -28.74
CA LEU A 23 -14.47 -3.90 -27.70
C LEU A 23 -15.37 -5.10 -27.35
N ILE A 24 -15.83 -5.85 -28.34
CA ILE A 24 -16.62 -7.07 -28.14
C ILE A 24 -15.79 -8.12 -27.39
N TRP A 25 -14.53 -8.29 -27.76
CA TRP A 25 -13.62 -9.22 -27.09
C TRP A 25 -13.41 -8.88 -25.62
N GLN A 26 -13.17 -7.60 -25.30
CA GLN A 26 -13.02 -7.09 -23.92
C GLN A 26 -14.28 -7.33 -23.08
N PHE A 27 -15.46 -7.26 -23.69
CA PHE A 27 -16.73 -7.46 -22.99
C PHE A 27 -17.05 -8.95 -22.76
N LEU A 28 -16.67 -9.82 -23.71
CA LEU A 28 -16.90 -11.28 -23.61
C LEU A 28 -15.86 -11.98 -22.74
N PHE A 29 -14.64 -11.47 -22.68
CA PHE A 29 -13.53 -12.05 -21.93
C PHE A 29 -12.90 -10.99 -21.02
N PRO A 30 -13.58 -10.62 -19.91
CA PRO A 30 -13.06 -9.62 -18.99
C PRO A 30 -11.74 -10.10 -18.37
N VAL A 31 -10.75 -9.22 -18.35
CA VAL A 31 -9.48 -9.47 -17.65
C VAL A 31 -9.73 -9.35 -16.14
N PRO A 32 -9.15 -10.23 -15.31
CA PRO A 32 -9.30 -10.10 -13.86
C PRO A 32 -8.62 -8.82 -13.36
N VAL A 33 -9.32 -8.06 -12.52
CA VAL A 33 -8.79 -6.85 -11.87
C VAL A 33 -7.88 -7.17 -10.68
N ALA A 34 -7.95 -8.40 -10.15
CA ALA A 34 -7.01 -8.89 -9.15
C ALA A 34 -6.82 -10.41 -9.24
N LYS A 35 -5.64 -10.89 -8.83
CA LYS A 35 -5.35 -12.30 -8.55
C LYS A 35 -5.12 -12.46 -7.06
N TRP A 36 -5.51 -13.58 -6.48
CA TRP A 36 -5.29 -13.80 -5.04
C TRP A 36 -5.03 -15.26 -4.70
N VAL A 37 -4.30 -15.45 -3.61
CA VAL A 37 -4.05 -16.75 -2.97
C VAL A 37 -4.43 -16.61 -1.50
N PHE A 38 -5.25 -17.51 -1.00
CA PHE A 38 -5.64 -17.61 0.39
C PHE A 38 -5.07 -18.90 0.98
N TYR A 39 -4.36 -18.79 2.09
CA TYR A 39 -3.87 -19.87 2.91
C TYR A 39 -4.69 -19.90 4.21
N GLY A 40 -5.66 -20.81 4.30
CA GLY A 40 -6.42 -21.05 5.53
C GLY A 40 -5.81 -22.17 6.37
N GLU A 41 -6.51 -22.58 7.43
CA GLU A 41 -6.09 -23.74 8.23
C GLU A 41 -5.86 -24.98 7.34
N LYS A 42 -4.76 -25.70 7.61
CA LYS A 42 -4.26 -26.77 6.74
C LYS A 42 -5.35 -27.79 6.39
N PRO A 43 -5.43 -28.27 5.13
CA PRO A 43 -4.59 -27.95 3.96
C PRO A 43 -5.31 -27.04 2.95
N SER A 44 -6.00 -25.98 3.41
CA SER A 44 -6.81 -25.14 2.54
C SER A 44 -6.02 -24.03 1.85
N GLU A 45 -5.32 -24.36 0.75
CA GLU A 45 -4.90 -23.35 -0.22
C GLU A 45 -6.01 -23.14 -1.25
N LEU A 46 -6.44 -21.89 -1.42
CA LEU A 46 -7.39 -21.49 -2.44
C LEU A 46 -6.80 -20.37 -3.28
N ARG A 47 -6.86 -20.54 -4.60
CA ARG A 47 -6.48 -19.51 -5.55
C ARG A 47 -7.70 -19.00 -6.27
N GLY A 48 -7.70 -17.72 -6.61
CA GLY A 48 -8.79 -17.17 -7.38
C GLY A 48 -8.48 -15.85 -8.06
N TYR A 49 -9.47 -15.41 -8.80
CA TYR A 49 -9.42 -14.21 -9.61
C TYR A 49 -10.59 -13.34 -9.22
N THR A 50 -10.33 -12.04 -9.07
CA THR A 50 -11.38 -11.04 -9.01
C THR A 50 -11.62 -10.52 -10.42
N TYR A 51 -12.86 -10.60 -10.88
CA TYR A 51 -13.33 -9.91 -12.06
C TYR A 51 -14.09 -8.64 -11.68
N PRO A 52 -14.13 -7.62 -12.57
CA PRO A 52 -15.02 -6.50 -12.35
C PRO A 52 -16.47 -7.01 -12.30
N PRO A 53 -17.34 -6.39 -11.48
CA PRO A 53 -18.74 -6.81 -11.39
C PRO A 53 -19.38 -6.78 -12.77
N ALA A 54 -19.91 -7.92 -13.23
CA ALA A 54 -20.68 -7.99 -14.46
C ALA A 54 -21.97 -7.16 -14.26
N LYS A 55 -22.53 -6.60 -15.33
CA LYS A 55 -23.90 -6.07 -15.24
C LYS A 55 -24.86 -7.21 -15.49
N ASN A 56 -25.78 -7.46 -14.55
CA ASN A 56 -26.87 -8.40 -14.72
C ASN A 56 -27.65 -8.01 -15.99
N SER A 57 -27.80 -8.96 -16.90
CA SER A 57 -28.41 -8.73 -18.22
C SER A 57 -29.92 -8.43 -18.14
N ALA A 58 -30.59 -8.78 -17.02
CA ALA A 58 -32.02 -8.58 -16.82
C ALA A 58 -32.37 -7.20 -16.26
N ASP A 59 -31.55 -6.65 -15.35
CA ASP A 59 -31.85 -5.40 -14.63
C ASP A 59 -30.77 -4.33 -14.73
N GLY A 60 -29.65 -4.62 -15.40
CA GLY A 60 -28.53 -3.70 -15.61
C GLY A 60 -27.74 -3.38 -14.34
N LYS A 61 -28.04 -4.01 -13.20
CA LYS A 61 -27.35 -3.78 -11.94
C LYS A 61 -26.00 -4.50 -11.93
N LEU A 62 -25.05 -3.95 -11.18
CA LEU A 62 -23.77 -4.62 -10.95
C LEU A 62 -24.03 -5.91 -10.15
N GLU A 63 -23.64 -7.05 -10.71
CA GLU A 63 -23.50 -8.30 -9.99
C GLU A 63 -22.41 -8.14 -8.93
N PRO A 64 -22.55 -8.73 -7.74
CA PRO A 64 -21.52 -8.66 -6.73
C PRO A 64 -20.21 -9.24 -7.25
N LYS A 65 -19.10 -8.60 -6.89
CA LYS A 65 -17.75 -9.13 -7.14
C LYS A 65 -17.63 -10.51 -6.48
N PRO A 66 -16.96 -11.50 -7.09
CA PRO A 66 -16.64 -12.74 -6.39
C PRO A 66 -15.96 -12.43 -5.06
N GLU A 67 -16.55 -12.89 -3.96
CA GLU A 67 -16.06 -12.65 -2.61
C GLU A 67 -14.72 -13.37 -2.41
N ILE A 68 -13.79 -12.67 -1.76
CA ILE A 68 -12.52 -13.26 -1.33
C ILE A 68 -12.82 -14.05 -0.05
N PRO A 69 -12.30 -15.28 0.13
CA PRO A 69 -12.54 -16.08 1.33
C PRO A 69 -12.31 -15.26 2.62
N ALA A 70 -13.27 -15.33 3.53
CA ALA A 70 -13.21 -14.70 4.84
C ALA A 70 -12.86 -15.76 5.90
N GLY A 71 -12.09 -15.37 6.92
CA GLY A 71 -11.69 -16.24 8.01
C GLY A 71 -10.26 -15.99 8.46
N ASP A 72 -9.80 -16.80 9.40
CA ASP A 72 -8.42 -16.82 9.84
C ASP A 72 -7.54 -17.47 8.76
N GLY A 73 -6.35 -16.92 8.58
CA GLY A 73 -5.46 -17.30 7.48
C GLY A 73 -4.73 -16.09 6.90
N ALA A 74 -4.00 -16.35 5.81
CA ALA A 74 -3.24 -15.36 5.07
C ALA A 74 -3.77 -15.21 3.65
N LEU A 75 -4.22 -14.00 3.31
CA LEU A 75 -4.68 -13.62 1.99
C LEU A 75 -3.64 -12.75 1.30
N LEU A 76 -3.10 -13.21 0.18
CA LEU A 76 -2.20 -12.45 -0.68
C LEU A 76 -2.94 -12.03 -1.94
N THR A 77 -3.03 -10.73 -2.21
CA THR A 77 -3.77 -10.16 -3.35
C THR A 77 -2.88 -9.27 -4.21
N LEU A 78 -2.80 -9.58 -5.49
CA LEU A 78 -2.13 -8.77 -6.51
C LEU A 78 -3.17 -8.04 -7.35
N TRP A 79 -3.05 -6.72 -7.44
CA TRP A 79 -3.83 -5.84 -8.32
C TRP A 79 -2.92 -5.39 -9.49
N PRO A 80 -2.98 -6.04 -10.66
CA PRO A 80 -2.05 -5.77 -11.75
C PRO A 80 -2.12 -4.32 -12.26
N ASP A 81 -3.34 -3.80 -12.40
CA ASP A 81 -3.59 -2.47 -12.99
C ASP A 81 -3.03 -1.33 -12.13
N THR A 82 -3.12 -1.47 -10.80
CA THR A 82 -2.58 -0.49 -9.84
C THR A 82 -1.20 -0.86 -9.33
N LYS A 83 -0.62 -1.97 -9.83
CA LYS A 83 0.63 -2.59 -9.38
C LYS A 83 0.77 -2.62 -7.85
N ARG A 84 -0.36 -2.87 -7.20
CA ARG A 84 -0.49 -2.94 -5.74
C ARG A 84 -0.50 -4.40 -5.34
N CYS A 85 0.29 -4.74 -4.35
CA CYS A 85 0.18 -6.02 -3.70
C CYS A 85 -0.11 -5.86 -2.22
N THR A 86 -1.03 -6.68 -1.72
CA THR A 86 -1.46 -6.66 -0.32
C THR A 86 -1.41 -8.07 0.25
N LEU A 87 -0.76 -8.24 1.40
CA LEU A 87 -0.95 -9.37 2.30
C LEU A 87 -1.90 -8.93 3.43
N THR A 88 -2.84 -9.79 3.77
CA THR A 88 -3.70 -9.64 4.94
C THR A 88 -3.68 -10.95 5.71
N VAL A 89 -3.19 -10.93 6.94
CA VAL A 89 -3.14 -12.09 7.82
C VAL A 89 -4.08 -11.83 8.98
N LYS A 90 -5.03 -12.73 9.21
CA LYS A 90 -6.00 -12.62 10.29
C LYS A 90 -5.93 -13.85 11.18
N SER A 91 -5.91 -13.63 12.48
CA SER A 91 -5.95 -14.67 13.52
C SER A 91 -6.85 -14.20 14.66
N GLY A 92 -8.08 -14.73 14.74
CA GLY A 92 -9.08 -14.27 15.70
C GLY A 92 -9.40 -12.78 15.56
N GLN A 93 -8.98 -11.99 16.55
CA GLN A 93 -9.14 -10.52 16.57
C GLN A 93 -7.93 -9.77 16.02
N GLU A 94 -6.78 -10.44 15.90
CA GLU A 94 -5.57 -9.85 15.33
C GLU A 94 -5.66 -9.80 13.80
N ASN A 95 -5.09 -8.73 13.24
CA ASN A 95 -5.03 -8.54 11.79
C ASN A 95 -3.80 -7.72 11.41
N ILE A 96 -2.96 -8.24 10.51
CA ILE A 96 -1.90 -7.46 9.88
C ILE A 96 -2.14 -7.35 8.38
N SER A 97 -2.10 -6.13 7.87
CA SER A 97 -2.21 -5.78 6.47
C SER A 97 -0.92 -5.12 6.01
N VAL A 98 -0.26 -5.70 5.01
CA VAL A 98 0.96 -5.16 4.40
C VAL A 98 0.68 -4.87 2.93
N THR A 99 0.73 -3.61 2.54
CA THR A 99 0.49 -3.17 1.16
C THR A 99 1.72 -2.49 0.56
N ARG A 100 2.20 -3.04 -0.56
CA ARG A 100 3.28 -2.48 -1.37
C ARG A 100 2.73 -1.87 -2.66
N PHE A 101 3.13 -0.63 -2.96
CA PHE A 101 2.80 0.11 -4.17
C PHE A 101 4.04 0.22 -5.06
N ARG A 102 4.08 -0.53 -6.18
CA ARG A 102 5.30 -0.60 -7.03
C ARG A 102 5.45 0.53 -8.05
N GLU A 103 4.39 1.26 -8.32
CA GLU A 103 4.40 2.36 -9.29
C GLU A 103 4.41 3.74 -8.64
N SER A 104 4.34 3.80 -7.31
CA SER A 104 4.66 5.04 -6.63
C SER A 104 6.15 5.32 -6.84
N SER A 105 6.49 6.55 -7.19
CA SER A 105 7.87 7.05 -7.15
C SER A 105 7.91 8.11 -6.07
N PRO A 106 8.41 7.79 -4.86
CA PRO A 106 9.06 6.53 -4.45
C PRO A 106 8.13 5.33 -4.24
N GLU A 107 8.69 4.11 -4.28
CA GLU A 107 7.99 2.90 -3.84
C GLU A 107 7.56 3.06 -2.37
N VAL A 108 6.31 2.70 -2.08
CA VAL A 108 5.73 2.85 -0.74
C VAL A 108 5.31 1.49 -0.22
N VAL A 109 5.65 1.22 1.03
CA VAL A 109 5.10 0.12 1.82
C VAL A 109 4.30 0.68 2.98
N GLN A 110 3.09 0.17 3.16
CA GLN A 110 2.20 0.48 4.26
C GLN A 110 1.93 -0.80 5.04
N VAL A 111 2.14 -0.77 6.34
CA VAL A 111 1.81 -1.85 7.27
C VAL A 111 0.83 -1.30 8.28
N GLU A 112 -0.25 -2.03 8.50
CA GLU A 112 -1.22 -1.79 9.55
C GLU A 112 -1.40 -3.10 10.32
N TYR A 113 -1.11 -3.09 11.61
CA TYR A 113 -1.27 -4.23 12.50
C TYR A 113 -2.27 -3.85 13.59
N ILE A 114 -3.29 -4.66 13.79
CA ILE A 114 -4.28 -4.54 14.85
C ILE A 114 -4.05 -5.73 15.76
N ASP A 115 -3.73 -5.45 17.02
CA ASP A 115 -3.53 -6.48 18.05
C ASP A 115 -4.87 -7.03 18.58
N GLU A 116 -4.82 -8.00 19.49
CA GLU A 116 -6.01 -8.57 20.14
C GLU A 116 -6.86 -7.53 20.88
N SER A 117 -6.27 -6.40 21.31
CA SER A 117 -6.99 -5.33 21.98
C SER A 117 -7.77 -4.43 21.01
N GLY A 118 -7.59 -4.65 19.70
CA GLY A 118 -8.21 -3.87 18.64
C GLY A 118 -7.47 -2.56 18.35
N MET A 119 -6.25 -2.41 18.84
CA MET A 119 -5.50 -1.17 18.75
C MET A 119 -4.52 -1.20 17.55
N PRO A 120 -4.55 -0.19 16.66
CA PRO A 120 -3.75 -0.22 15.44
C PRO A 120 -2.33 0.32 15.65
N THR A 121 -1.33 -0.43 15.21
CA THR A 121 0.04 0.02 14.93
C THR A 121 0.18 0.22 13.42
N ALA A 122 0.75 1.36 13.01
CA ALA A 122 0.95 1.68 11.61
C ALA A 122 2.43 1.98 11.33
N LEU A 123 2.95 1.39 10.27
CA LEU A 123 4.27 1.69 9.71
C LEU A 123 4.08 2.09 8.24
N TYR A 124 4.71 3.19 7.88
CA TYR A 124 4.69 3.71 6.52
C TYR A 124 6.11 4.02 6.10
N VAL A 125 6.55 3.44 4.99
CA VAL A 125 7.91 3.56 4.48
C VAL A 125 7.85 4.04 3.04
N GLN A 126 8.41 5.21 2.77
CA GLN A 126 8.74 5.65 1.41
C GLN A 126 10.20 5.32 1.13
N LEU A 127 10.43 4.25 0.38
CA LEU A 127 11.76 3.75 0.10
C LEU A 127 12.57 4.83 -0.66
N ASN A 128 13.76 5.16 -0.17
CA ASN A 128 14.71 6.12 -0.74
C ASN A 128 14.34 7.63 -0.64
N TYR A 129 13.32 8.01 0.13
CA TYR A 129 12.90 9.42 0.22
C TYR A 129 12.98 10.04 1.63
N GLY A 130 13.44 9.30 2.65
CA GLY A 130 13.56 9.86 4.00
C GLY A 130 12.23 9.96 4.74
N VAL A 131 11.15 9.37 4.23
CA VAL A 131 9.83 9.47 4.86
C VAL A 131 9.40 8.10 5.33
N SER A 132 9.95 7.74 6.48
CA SER A 132 9.58 6.56 7.25
C SER A 132 8.97 7.00 8.57
N PHE A 133 7.77 6.51 8.90
CA PHE A 133 7.20 6.71 10.23
C PHE A 133 6.62 5.40 10.76
N TRP A 134 6.83 5.17 12.05
CA TRP A 134 6.27 4.06 12.79
C TRP A 134 5.55 4.61 14.00
N THR A 135 4.29 4.22 14.15
CA THR A 135 3.38 4.76 15.14
C THR A 135 2.59 3.64 15.79
N TYR A 136 2.38 3.76 17.09
CA TYR A 136 1.60 2.86 17.90
C TYR A 136 0.79 3.68 18.91
N PRO A 137 -0.28 3.12 19.48
CA PRO A 137 -1.12 3.84 20.43
C PRO A 137 -0.34 4.28 21.67
N ASP A 138 -0.63 5.47 22.19
CA ASP A 138 -0.08 5.93 23.47
C ASP A 138 -0.76 5.16 24.62
N PRO A 139 -0.01 4.40 25.44
CA PRO A 139 -0.59 3.65 26.55
C PRO A 139 -1.18 4.56 27.65
N ASN A 140 -0.82 5.84 27.69
CA ASN A 140 -1.24 6.77 28.73
C ASN A 140 -2.39 7.69 28.30
N ILE A 141 -2.60 7.88 26.99
CA ILE A 141 -3.57 8.83 26.46
C ILE A 141 -4.38 8.18 25.34
N THR A 142 -5.66 7.94 25.61
CA THR A 142 -6.61 7.40 24.63
C THR A 142 -6.69 8.28 23.38
N ASN A 143 -6.68 7.66 22.20
CA ASN A 143 -6.70 8.30 20.86
C ASN A 143 -5.45 9.11 20.48
N ASP A 144 -4.41 9.10 21.31
CA ASP A 144 -3.10 9.59 20.91
C ASP A 144 -2.25 8.42 20.45
N PHE A 145 -1.39 8.70 19.47
CA PHE A 145 -0.42 7.77 18.91
C PHE A 145 0.96 8.38 19.07
N ILE A 146 1.91 7.56 19.47
CA ILE A 146 3.31 7.91 19.63
C ILE A 146 4.16 7.05 18.72
N GLY A 147 5.41 7.47 18.53
CA GLY A 147 6.37 6.69 17.77
C GLY A 147 7.48 7.57 17.24
N TRP A 148 7.97 7.27 16.06
CA TRP A 148 9.04 8.02 15.44
C TRP A 148 8.76 8.29 13.96
N LYS A 149 9.35 9.37 13.47
CA LYS A 149 9.38 9.74 12.06
C LYS A 149 10.77 10.18 11.68
N PHE A 150 11.29 9.71 10.56
CA PHE A 150 12.52 10.23 10.01
C PHE A 150 12.31 11.67 9.53
N ASP A 151 13.11 12.59 10.05
CA ASP A 151 13.04 13.99 9.68
C ASP A 151 14.22 14.36 8.78
N ASN A 152 13.90 14.81 7.56
CA ASN A 152 14.90 15.09 6.54
C ASN A 152 15.83 16.27 6.91
N LEU A 153 15.32 17.26 7.65
CA LEU A 153 16.12 18.40 8.10
C LEU A 153 17.05 18.02 9.26
N ALA A 154 16.56 17.22 10.21
CA ALA A 154 17.34 16.76 11.35
C ALA A 154 18.28 15.59 11.02
N GLY A 155 18.01 14.85 9.94
CA GLY A 155 18.79 13.71 9.49
C GLY A 155 18.71 12.49 10.42
N LYS A 156 17.64 12.39 11.20
CA LYS A 156 17.44 11.33 12.20
C LYS A 156 15.95 11.12 12.48
N ALA A 157 15.63 9.99 13.10
CA ALA A 157 14.32 9.80 13.72
C ALA A 157 14.08 10.84 14.82
N LEU A 158 12.91 11.47 14.76
CA LEU A 158 12.39 12.30 15.83
C LEU A 158 11.16 11.62 16.43
N PRO A 159 10.98 11.69 17.76
CA PRO A 159 9.75 11.24 18.38
C PRO A 159 8.59 12.08 17.85
N ILE A 160 7.47 11.41 17.62
CA ILE A 160 6.22 12.05 17.22
C ILE A 160 5.10 11.66 18.17
N ARG A 161 4.17 12.58 18.37
CA ARG A 161 2.89 12.33 19.02
C ARG A 161 1.81 13.01 18.20
N PHE A 162 0.72 12.33 17.91
CA PHE A 162 -0.42 12.91 17.20
C PHE A 162 -1.73 12.35 17.74
N ARG A 163 -2.79 13.13 17.56
CA ARG A 163 -4.16 12.76 17.92
C ARG A 163 -4.94 12.40 16.66
N GLY A 164 -5.66 11.29 16.71
CA GLY A 164 -6.47 10.83 15.58
C GLY A 164 -6.70 9.33 15.59
N GLU A 165 -6.86 8.77 14.39
CA GLU A 165 -6.79 7.32 14.16
C GLU A 165 -5.37 6.97 13.67
N ALA A 166 -5.15 5.81 13.05
CA ALA A 166 -3.87 5.39 12.48
C ALA A 166 -3.24 6.35 11.44
N MET A 167 -3.96 7.40 11.01
CA MET A 167 -3.42 8.50 10.21
C MET A 167 -3.30 9.79 11.02
N ILE A 168 -2.22 10.55 10.76
CA ILE A 168 -1.93 11.84 11.40
C ILE A 168 -3.04 12.85 11.06
N LYS A 169 -4.03 13.01 11.95
CA LYS A 169 -5.07 14.05 11.86
C LYS A 169 -4.59 15.36 12.47
N ARG A 170 -3.92 15.30 13.64
CA ARG A 170 -3.34 16.47 14.31
C ARG A 170 -2.03 16.12 14.99
N VAL A 171 -0.92 16.71 14.53
CA VAL A 171 0.39 16.58 15.21
C VAL A 171 0.34 17.34 16.54
N ILE A 172 0.73 16.66 17.62
CA ILE A 172 0.90 17.25 18.95
C ILE A 172 2.38 17.58 19.16
N ASP A 173 3.26 16.60 18.95
CA ASP A 173 4.72 16.78 19.01
C ASP A 173 5.38 16.19 17.77
N GLY A 174 6.42 16.84 17.27
CA GLY A 174 7.22 16.35 16.15
C GLY A 174 7.21 17.29 14.96
N THR A 175 7.34 16.75 13.75
CA THR A 175 7.45 17.54 12.52
C THR A 175 6.48 17.07 11.43
N GLN A 176 6.03 18.00 10.60
CA GLN A 176 5.18 17.73 9.44
C GLN A 176 5.73 18.42 8.19
N TYR A 177 5.62 17.72 7.05
CA TYR A 177 5.85 18.29 5.72
C TYR A 177 4.52 18.28 4.98
N LYS A 178 4.10 19.42 4.44
CA LYS A 178 2.88 19.58 3.65
C LYS A 178 3.23 20.09 2.27
N HIS A 179 2.83 19.36 1.24
CA HIS A 179 2.92 19.86 -0.12
C HIS A 179 1.81 20.88 -0.37
N GLN A 180 2.19 22.08 -0.79
CA GLN A 180 1.28 23.19 -1.03
C GLN A 180 0.83 23.22 -2.50
N THR A 181 -0.30 23.88 -2.76
CA THR A 181 -0.87 24.02 -4.10
C THR A 181 0.01 24.83 -5.06
N ASN A 182 0.88 25.68 -4.53
CA ASN A 182 1.88 26.45 -5.27
C ASN A 182 3.15 25.64 -5.61
N GLY A 183 3.18 24.33 -5.33
CA GLY A 183 4.31 23.44 -5.57
C GLY A 183 5.43 23.51 -4.52
N HIS A 184 5.29 24.33 -3.48
CA HIS A 184 6.25 24.43 -2.39
C HIS A 184 5.94 23.41 -1.29
N TRP A 185 6.91 23.22 -0.39
CA TRP A 185 6.81 22.36 0.78
C TRP A 185 6.85 23.20 2.04
N LEU A 186 5.82 23.08 2.87
CA LEU A 186 5.75 23.68 4.19
C LEU A 186 6.23 22.68 5.23
N TYR A 187 7.30 23.02 5.95
CA TYR A 187 7.76 22.35 7.15
C TYR A 187 7.18 23.05 8.38
N GLU A 188 6.63 22.27 9.30
CA GLU A 188 6.17 22.74 10.61
C GLU A 188 6.71 21.84 11.72
N LYS A 189 7.20 22.46 12.81
CA LYS A 189 7.57 21.78 14.05
C LYS A 189 6.53 22.08 15.12
N TYR A 190 6.07 21.02 15.78
CA TYR A 190 5.04 21.09 16.80
C TYR A 190 5.58 20.73 18.18
N HIS A 191 5.02 21.39 19.19
CA HIS A 191 5.13 20.99 20.59
C HIS A 191 3.81 21.27 21.30
N ASP A 192 3.26 20.28 22.00
CA ASP A 192 1.95 20.36 22.67
C ASP A 192 0.83 20.92 21.77
N GLY A 193 0.91 20.64 20.48
CA GLY A 193 -0.07 21.04 19.46
C GLY A 193 0.06 22.48 18.96
N GLU A 194 1.09 23.21 19.37
CA GLU A 194 1.43 24.54 18.88
C GLU A 194 2.58 24.48 17.86
N VAL A 195 2.52 25.32 16.82
CA VAL A 195 3.59 25.43 15.82
C VAL A 195 4.70 26.31 16.40
N LEU A 196 5.85 25.70 16.69
CA LEU A 196 7.04 26.40 17.19
C LEU A 196 7.89 26.98 16.06
N GLU A 197 7.90 26.31 14.91
CA GLU A 197 8.72 26.68 13.77
C GLU A 197 7.98 26.37 12.47
N SER A 198 8.05 27.27 11.50
CA SER A 198 7.45 27.12 10.18
C SER A 198 8.43 27.62 9.11
N LYS A 199 8.69 26.80 8.09
CA LYS A 199 9.63 27.12 7.00
C LYS A 199 9.07 26.61 5.67
N GLU A 200 9.18 27.43 4.63
CA GLU A 200 8.79 27.06 3.26
C GLU A 200 10.03 26.72 2.43
N PHE A 201 9.94 25.64 1.66
CA PHE A 201 10.98 25.14 0.78
C PHE A 201 10.44 24.96 -0.63
N SER A 202 11.25 25.25 -1.64
CA SER A 202 10.89 25.04 -3.05
C SER A 202 10.80 23.56 -3.44
N THR A 203 11.49 22.69 -2.70
CA THR A 203 11.49 21.24 -2.88
C THR A 203 11.48 20.58 -1.50
N LEU A 204 11.02 19.34 -1.41
CA LEU A 204 11.12 18.57 -0.17
C LEU A 204 12.60 18.51 0.22
N PRO A 205 13.00 18.94 1.43
CA PRO A 205 14.37 18.80 1.87
C PRO A 205 14.76 17.32 1.75
N VAL A 206 15.75 17.02 0.93
CA VAL A 206 16.18 15.64 0.68
C VAL A 206 17.14 15.23 1.79
N ALA A 207 17.04 13.98 2.24
CA ALA A 207 18.01 13.31 3.10
C ALA A 207 19.38 13.08 2.40
N ASN A 208 19.89 14.05 1.63
CA ASN A 208 21.01 13.91 0.71
C ASN A 208 22.40 13.87 1.36
N SER A 209 22.50 13.64 2.67
CA SER A 209 23.77 13.26 3.28
C SER A 209 23.80 11.73 3.36
N GLU A 210 24.93 11.13 2.97
CA GLU A 210 25.16 9.68 3.14
C GLU A 210 24.87 9.25 4.59
N GLN A 211 25.16 10.12 5.56
CA GLN A 211 24.85 9.91 6.97
C GLN A 211 23.35 9.75 7.26
N ASN A 212 22.50 10.60 6.66
CA ASN A 212 21.05 10.52 6.84
C ASN A 212 20.50 9.22 6.25
N ARG A 213 21.02 8.81 5.09
CA ARG A 213 20.66 7.54 4.46
C ARG A 213 20.99 6.35 5.36
N GLN A 214 22.19 6.33 5.95
CA GLN A 214 22.57 5.25 6.87
C GLN A 214 21.69 5.22 8.13
N ALA A 215 21.36 6.38 8.69
CA ALA A 215 20.46 6.46 9.84
C ALA A 215 19.04 5.98 9.51
N GLU A 216 18.53 6.27 8.32
CA GLU A 216 17.24 5.76 7.85
C GLU A 216 17.28 4.23 7.65
N LEU A 217 18.33 3.69 7.03
CA LEU A 217 18.47 2.26 6.79
C LEU A 217 18.43 1.45 8.09
N VAL A 218 19.09 1.93 9.15
CA VAL A 218 19.05 1.27 10.46
C VAL A 218 17.62 1.19 11.02
N LEU A 219 16.80 2.21 10.80
CA LEU A 219 15.40 2.20 11.25
C LEU A 219 14.54 1.26 10.39
N ILE A 220 14.81 1.20 9.08
CA ILE A 220 14.14 0.28 8.16
C ILE A 220 14.47 -1.17 8.55
N ASP A 221 15.74 -1.47 8.86
CA ASP A 221 16.16 -2.81 9.29
C ASP A 221 15.44 -3.24 10.58
N GLN A 222 15.30 -2.34 11.56
CA GLN A 222 14.54 -2.61 12.78
C GLN A 222 13.06 -2.87 12.50
N ALA A 223 12.46 -2.10 11.59
CA ALA A 223 11.07 -2.26 11.20
C ALA A 223 10.83 -3.57 10.43
N ASP A 224 11.78 -3.97 9.56
CA ASP A 224 11.72 -5.23 8.82
C ASP A 224 11.87 -6.43 9.75
N GLN A 225 12.75 -6.34 10.75
CA GLN A 225 12.89 -7.35 11.78
C GLN A 225 11.59 -7.53 12.59
N TRP A 226 11.02 -6.43 13.09
CA TRP A 226 9.75 -6.48 13.83
C TRP A 226 8.62 -7.08 12.97
N LEU A 227 8.52 -6.66 11.71
CA LEU A 227 7.51 -7.18 10.79
C LEU A 227 7.69 -8.69 10.54
N SER A 228 8.94 -9.12 10.34
CA SER A 228 9.26 -10.53 10.10
C SER A 228 8.95 -11.39 11.33
N GLU A 229 9.29 -10.93 12.53
CA GLU A 229 8.96 -11.61 13.80
C GLU A 229 7.43 -11.72 13.98
N THR A 230 6.69 -10.63 13.72
CA THR A 230 5.22 -10.60 13.85
C THR A 230 4.55 -11.54 12.84
N LEU A 231 4.98 -11.53 11.58
CA LEU A 231 4.44 -12.43 10.56
C LEU A 231 4.78 -13.89 10.85
N GLN A 232 5.96 -14.17 11.42
CA GLN A 232 6.34 -15.52 11.81
C GLN A 232 5.48 -16.05 12.95
N ASP A 233 5.21 -15.25 13.99
CA ASP A 233 4.35 -15.63 15.10
C ASP A 233 2.90 -15.96 14.64
N LEU A 234 2.36 -15.12 13.75
CA LEU A 234 1.06 -15.38 13.12
C LEU A 234 1.08 -16.63 12.23
N SER A 235 2.16 -16.84 11.47
CA SER A 235 2.37 -18.04 10.64
C SER A 235 2.35 -19.31 11.50
N ASP A 236 3.04 -19.28 12.64
CA ASP A 236 3.12 -20.42 13.56
C ASP A 236 1.77 -20.70 14.23
N THR A 237 1.07 -19.64 14.66
CA THR A 237 -0.27 -19.71 15.26
C THR A 237 -1.30 -20.32 14.31
N LEU A 238 -1.33 -19.84 13.05
CA LEU A 238 -2.27 -20.31 12.04
C LEU A 238 -1.81 -21.60 11.34
N SER A 239 -0.55 -21.99 11.51
CA SER A 239 0.10 -23.04 10.73
C SER A 239 0.01 -22.81 9.20
N VAL A 240 0.12 -21.56 8.75
CA VAL A 240 0.03 -21.17 7.33
C VAL A 240 1.34 -20.54 6.85
N PRO A 241 1.80 -20.82 5.62
CA PRO A 241 2.99 -20.18 5.09
C PRO A 241 2.71 -18.71 4.77
N ILE A 242 3.45 -17.80 5.40
CA ILE A 242 3.33 -16.35 5.17
C ILE A 242 4.61 -15.85 4.52
N PRO A 243 4.54 -15.17 3.35
CA PRO A 243 5.71 -14.54 2.73
C PRO A 243 6.33 -13.46 3.62
N ASP A 244 7.66 -13.34 3.60
CA ASP A 244 8.46 -12.39 4.38
C ASP A 244 9.09 -11.27 3.50
N GLN A 245 9.96 -10.44 4.10
CA GLN A 245 10.80 -9.43 3.41
C GLN A 245 10.02 -8.32 2.69
N TRP A 246 8.93 -7.86 3.30
CA TRP A 246 8.04 -6.85 2.75
C TRP A 246 8.64 -5.44 2.64
N LEU A 247 9.75 -5.14 3.32
CA LEU A 247 10.45 -3.85 3.17
C LEU A 247 11.66 -3.95 2.21
N SER A 248 12.03 -5.14 1.75
CA SER A 248 13.15 -5.34 0.82
C SER A 248 12.78 -4.94 -0.62
N THR A 249 13.62 -4.13 -1.25
CA THR A 249 13.49 -3.74 -2.67
C THR A 249 13.89 -4.85 -3.65
N ASN A 250 14.66 -5.84 -3.20
CA ASN A 250 15.21 -6.89 -4.05
C ASN A 250 14.33 -8.14 -4.12
N ASN A 251 13.38 -8.28 -3.21
CA ASN A 251 12.47 -9.40 -3.17
C ASN A 251 11.03 -8.92 -3.36
N ASP A 252 10.25 -9.68 -4.10
CA ASP A 252 8.84 -9.39 -4.34
C ASP A 252 7.99 -10.51 -3.72
N PRO A 253 7.37 -10.26 -2.55
CA PRO A 253 6.58 -11.25 -1.83
C PRO A 253 5.39 -11.80 -2.63
N CYS A 254 5.01 -11.11 -3.71
CA CYS A 254 3.83 -11.42 -4.51
C CYS A 254 4.14 -12.15 -5.80
N GLN A 255 5.40 -12.56 -6.00
CA GLN A 255 5.76 -13.49 -7.08
C GLN A 255 4.92 -14.77 -7.03
N SER A 256 4.63 -15.27 -5.83
CA SER A 256 3.80 -16.48 -5.59
C SER A 256 2.33 -16.33 -5.99
N VAL A 257 1.81 -15.10 -6.11
CA VAL A 257 0.47 -14.83 -6.69
C VAL A 257 0.53 -14.83 -8.20
N ASN A 258 1.64 -14.36 -8.75
CA ASN A 258 1.82 -14.18 -10.18
C ASN A 258 2.25 -15.46 -10.90
N THR A 259 2.54 -16.54 -10.16
CA THR A 259 2.67 -17.89 -10.72
C THR A 259 1.30 -18.36 -11.19
N ASP A 260 0.94 -17.97 -12.41
CA ASP A 260 0.05 -18.79 -13.24
C ASP A 260 0.89 -19.94 -13.82
N MET A 261 0.28 -21.11 -13.99
CA MET A 261 0.82 -22.26 -14.72
C MET A 261 1.36 -21.89 -16.11
#